data_AF-A0A559IZJ0-F1
#
_entry.id   AF-A0A559IZJ0-F1
#
_cell.length_a   1.000
_cell.length_b   1.000
_cell.length_c   1.000
_cell.angle_alpha   90.00
_cell.angle_beta   90.00
_cell.angle_gamma   90.00
#
_symmetry.space_group_name_H-M   'P 1'
#
loop_
_entity.id
_entity.type
_entity.pdbx_description
1 polymer ?
#
loop_
_entity_poly.entity_id
_entity_poly.type
_entity_poly.pdbx_seq_one_letter_code
_entity_poly.pdbx_strand_id
1 'polypeptide(L)'
;MFRYTTEMIKFITNNVSGRYVNELTDLFNVQFGTTRKNSHIRAFIRNHGLKSGIDARFNKGHEPANKGTKGLYKGGEATQFKKGHRPHNYRPVGSERVNGDDYVDVKVADPNKWKSKHILIWEQHNGAVPKGHIVIFGDGNRRNFELSNLILVSRQQLAVMNKNGLIQKNAELTRTGIIIADIYRSIGSARKRKTKSGKGREKR
;
A
#
# COMPACT_ATOMS: atom_id res chain seq x y z
N MET A 1 16.19 36.35 12.76
CA MET A 1 16.91 35.08 13.07
C MET A 1 17.71 35.30 14.34
N PHE A 2 17.50 34.51 15.39
CA PHE A 2 18.23 34.66 16.66
C PHE A 2 19.67 34.17 16.47
N ARG A 3 20.65 35.00 16.82
CA ARG A 3 22.08 34.68 16.71
C ARG A 3 22.65 34.50 18.12
N TYR A 4 23.29 33.35 18.35
CA TYR A 4 23.95 33.08 19.62
C TYR A 4 25.31 33.79 19.63
N THR A 5 25.57 34.57 20.68
CA THR A 5 26.89 35.19 20.90
C THR A 5 27.89 34.13 21.38
N THR A 6 29.19 34.42 21.28
CA THR A 6 30.24 33.52 21.77
C THR A 6 30.07 33.16 23.24
N GLU A 7 29.59 34.11 24.05
CA GLU A 7 29.30 33.90 25.47
C GLU A 7 28.11 32.95 25.69
N MET A 8 27.02 33.14 24.94
CA MET A 8 25.85 32.25 24.97
C MET A 8 26.20 30.82 24.56
N ILE A 9 27.05 30.67 23.55
CA ILE A 9 27.53 29.36 23.08
C ILE A 9 28.35 28.67 24.18
N LYS A 10 29.31 29.39 24.79
CA LYS A 10 30.12 28.88 25.90
C LYS A 10 29.25 28.46 27.08
N PHE A 11 28.23 29.26 27.41
CA PHE A 11 27.29 28.94 28.49
C PHE A 11 26.56 27.63 28.23
N ILE A 12 26.00 27.44 27.02
CA ILE A 12 25.28 26.21 26.67
C ILE A 12 26.21 25.00 26.71
N THR A 13 27.42 25.12 26.14
CA THR A 13 28.41 24.02 26.12
C THR A 13 28.81 23.58 27.53
N ASN A 14 29.04 24.53 28.45
CA ASN A 14 29.46 24.23 29.82
C ASN A 14 28.33 23.67 30.69
N ASN A 15 27.07 24.02 30.40
CA ASN A 15 25.92 23.63 31.21
C ASN A 15 25.07 22.50 30.62
N VAL A 16 25.45 21.95 29.46
CA VAL A 16 24.69 20.89 28.79
C VAL A 16 24.73 19.58 29.57
N SER A 17 25.87 19.26 30.20
CA SER A 17 26.11 17.97 30.84
C SER A 17 25.25 17.82 32.10
N GLY A 18 24.57 16.68 32.23
CA GLY A 18 23.73 16.33 33.38
C GLY A 18 22.40 17.06 33.47
N ARG A 19 22.00 17.90 32.49
CA ARG A 19 20.77 18.71 32.55
C ARG A 19 19.74 18.36 31.51
N TYR A 20 18.47 18.41 31.89
CA TYR A 20 17.38 18.30 30.93
C TYR A 20 17.25 19.60 30.12
N VAL A 21 16.70 19.50 28.91
CA VAL A 21 16.60 20.65 27.99
C VAL A 21 15.72 21.76 28.56
N ASN A 22 14.66 21.43 29.30
CA ASN A 22 13.82 22.43 29.97
C ASN A 22 14.64 23.24 30.98
N GLU A 23 15.34 22.57 31.90
CA GLU A 23 16.16 23.22 32.93
C GLU A 23 17.25 24.11 32.31
N LEU A 24 17.93 23.62 31.27
CA LEU A 24 18.95 24.39 30.56
C LEU A 24 18.35 25.61 29.85
N THR A 25 17.13 25.49 29.34
CA THR A 25 16.44 26.61 28.67
C THR A 25 16.02 27.67 29.68
N ASP A 26 15.54 27.27 30.86
CA ASP A 26 15.17 28.20 31.93
C ASP A 26 16.42 28.95 32.43
N LEU A 27 17.53 28.25 32.68
CA LEU A 27 18.81 28.86 33.06
C LEU A 27 19.34 29.82 31.99
N PHE A 28 19.26 29.45 30.71
CA PHE A 28 19.69 30.30 29.60
C PHE A 28 18.84 31.57 29.50
N ASN A 29 17.53 31.45 29.70
CA ASN A 29 16.60 32.56 29.66
C ASN A 29 16.83 33.53 30.82
N VAL A 30 17.08 33.03 32.03
CA VAL A 30 17.42 33.85 33.22
C VAL A 30 18.76 34.57 33.02
N GLN A 31 19.81 33.85 32.59
CA GLN A 31 21.16 34.41 32.48
C GLN A 31 21.28 35.53 31.45
N PHE A 32 20.56 35.42 30.33
CA PHE A 32 20.67 36.36 29.21
C PHE A 32 19.42 37.21 28.99
N GLY A 33 18.44 37.15 29.89
CA GLY A 33 17.16 37.87 29.78
C GLY A 33 16.39 37.52 28.50
N THR A 34 16.42 36.26 28.08
CA THR A 34 15.80 35.82 26.81
C THR A 34 14.53 35.00 27.03
N THR A 35 13.75 34.80 25.96
CA THR A 35 12.50 34.03 25.96
C THR A 35 12.56 32.86 24.98
N ARG A 36 13.66 32.10 25.01
CA ARG A 36 13.85 30.94 24.12
C ARG A 36 12.94 29.79 24.55
N LYS A 37 12.39 29.09 23.55
CA LYS A 37 11.65 27.85 23.73
C LYS A 37 12.61 26.66 23.83
N ASN A 38 12.20 25.61 24.55
CA ASN A 38 12.95 24.35 24.66
C ASN A 38 13.35 23.75 23.31
N SER A 39 12.53 23.91 22.27
CA SER A 39 12.82 23.45 20.91
C SER A 39 14.05 24.12 20.29
N HIS A 40 14.29 25.39 20.60
CA HIS A 40 15.41 26.15 20.09
C HIS A 40 16.74 25.72 20.72
N ILE A 41 16.76 25.55 22.06
CA ILE A 41 17.93 25.04 22.77
C ILE A 41 18.20 23.58 22.37
N ARG A 42 17.15 22.76 22.22
CA ARG A 42 17.29 21.39 21.68
C ARG A 42 17.91 21.36 20.29
N ALA A 43 17.48 22.23 19.40
CA ALA A 43 18.03 22.33 18.05
C ALA A 43 19.49 22.76 18.08
N PHE A 44 19.85 23.72 18.93
CA PHE A 44 21.24 24.15 19.13
C PHE A 44 22.12 22.97 19.59
N ILE A 45 21.73 22.28 20.66
CA ILE A 45 22.45 21.10 21.19
C ILE A 45 22.70 20.07 20.09
N ARG A 46 21.65 19.72 19.33
CA ARG A 46 21.73 18.75 18.24
C ARG A 46 22.67 19.19 17.12
N ASN A 47 22.55 20.44 16.67
CA ASN A 47 23.35 20.95 15.54
C ASN A 47 24.84 21.10 15.90
N HIS A 48 25.13 21.30 17.18
CA HIS A 48 26.51 21.41 17.70
C HIS A 48 27.05 20.09 18.27
N GLY A 49 26.33 18.97 18.11
CA GLY A 49 26.78 17.65 18.56
C GLY A 49 26.93 17.49 20.08
N LEU A 50 26.32 18.40 20.85
CA LEU A 50 26.37 18.40 22.31
C LEU A 50 25.46 17.30 22.88
N LYS A 51 25.85 16.69 24.00
CA LYS A 51 25.09 15.63 24.67
C LYS A 51 24.97 15.91 26.15
N SER A 52 23.75 15.83 26.70
CA SER A 52 23.54 16.01 28.13
C SER A 52 23.97 14.81 28.98
N GLY A 53 24.18 13.63 28.37
CA GLY A 53 24.60 12.44 29.12
C GLY A 53 23.53 11.88 30.06
N ILE A 54 22.31 12.42 30.07
CA ILE A 54 21.20 11.89 30.84
C ILE A 54 20.69 10.61 30.18
N ASP A 55 20.61 9.54 30.97
CA ASP A 55 19.92 8.33 30.56
C ASP A 55 18.39 8.50 30.74
N ALA A 56 17.69 8.75 29.63
CA ALA A 56 16.24 8.89 29.61
C ALA A 56 15.51 7.55 29.41
N ARG A 57 16.21 6.42 29.52
CA ARG A 57 15.59 5.08 29.45
C ARG A 57 14.78 4.82 30.71
N PHE A 58 13.70 4.06 30.56
CA PHE A 58 12.97 3.55 31.73
C PHE A 58 13.85 2.56 32.49
N ASN A 59 14.04 2.82 33.79
CA ASN A 59 14.81 1.94 34.65
C ASN A 59 14.12 0.58 34.83
N LYS A 60 14.89 -0.48 35.08
CA LYS A 60 14.35 -1.80 35.38
C LYS A 60 13.44 -1.71 36.61
N GLY A 61 12.20 -2.15 36.49
CA GLY A 61 11.17 -2.03 37.53
C GLY A 61 10.26 -0.79 37.40
N HIS A 62 10.48 0.07 36.40
CA HIS A 62 9.58 1.19 36.12
C HIS A 62 8.16 0.71 35.78
N GLU A 63 7.19 1.15 36.58
CA GLU A 63 5.77 0.88 36.35
C GLU A 63 5.17 1.97 35.45
N PRO A 64 4.65 1.63 34.27
CA PRO A 64 3.97 2.60 33.40
C PRO A 64 2.72 3.18 34.06
N ALA A 65 2.41 4.45 33.77
CA ALA A 65 1.22 5.12 34.29
C ALA A 65 -0.12 4.44 33.91
N ASN A 66 -0.10 3.58 32.88
CA ASN A 66 -1.24 2.77 32.45
C ASN A 66 -1.19 1.32 32.95
N LYS A 67 -0.29 0.97 33.89
CA LYS A 67 -0.29 -0.35 34.51
C LYS A 67 -1.63 -0.58 35.23
N GLY A 68 -2.25 -1.74 34.99
CA GLY A 68 -3.54 -2.09 35.58
C GLY A 68 -4.77 -1.43 34.94
N THR A 69 -4.61 -0.58 33.91
CA THR A 69 -5.76 0.08 33.25
C THR A 69 -6.29 -0.68 32.02
N LYS A 70 -5.73 -1.86 31.72
CA LYS A 70 -6.19 -2.72 30.62
C LYS A 70 -7.62 -3.20 30.90
N GLY A 71 -8.58 -2.75 30.09
CA GLY A 71 -10.00 -3.08 30.25
C GLY A 71 -10.81 -2.03 31.03
N LEU A 72 -10.19 -0.98 31.58
CA LEU A 72 -10.92 0.19 32.08
C LEU A 72 -11.32 1.07 30.90
N TYR A 73 -12.59 0.98 30.50
CA TYR A 73 -13.18 1.87 29.50
C TYR A 73 -13.74 3.11 30.19
N LYS A 74 -13.09 4.27 30.00
CA LYS A 74 -13.57 5.57 30.53
C LYS A 74 -14.59 6.24 29.58
N GLY A 75 -15.51 5.45 28.99
CA GLY A 75 -16.54 5.92 28.07
C GLY A 75 -16.68 5.09 26.79
N GLY A 76 -17.62 5.51 25.93
CA GLY A 76 -17.87 4.89 24.62
C GLY A 76 -18.71 3.60 24.66
N GLU A 77 -19.20 3.17 25.82
CA GLU A 77 -20.03 1.96 25.95
C GLU A 77 -21.27 1.99 25.05
N ALA A 78 -21.92 3.15 24.93
CA ALA A 78 -23.09 3.35 24.07
C ALA A 78 -22.78 3.21 22.56
N THR A 79 -21.54 3.46 22.15
CA THR A 79 -21.09 3.39 20.74
C THR A 79 -20.30 2.12 20.41
N GLN A 80 -20.10 1.22 21.38
CA GLN A 80 -19.46 -0.06 21.15
C GLN A 80 -20.33 -0.96 20.27
N PHE A 81 -19.72 -1.56 19.25
CA PHE A 81 -20.41 -2.53 18.40
C PHE A 81 -20.82 -3.74 19.23
N LYS A 82 -22.13 -4.01 19.28
CA LYS A 82 -22.66 -5.22 19.91
C LYS A 82 -22.24 -6.45 19.09
N LYS A 83 -22.08 -7.59 19.77
CA LYS A 83 -21.82 -8.87 19.08
C LYS A 83 -22.93 -9.15 18.07
N GLY A 84 -22.56 -9.43 16.82
CA GLY A 84 -23.50 -9.65 15.72
C GLY A 84 -23.97 -8.38 15.00
N HIS A 85 -23.49 -7.19 15.40
CA HIS A 85 -23.79 -5.95 14.71
C HIS A 85 -23.27 -6.00 13.26
N ARG A 86 -24.19 -5.92 12.29
CA ARG A 86 -23.86 -5.80 10.88
C ARG A 86 -23.74 -4.32 10.51
N PRO A 87 -22.69 -3.90 9.81
CA PRO A 87 -22.58 -2.55 9.29
C PRO A 87 -23.77 -2.18 8.40
N HIS A 88 -24.13 -0.89 8.35
CA HIS A 88 -25.26 -0.40 7.53
C HIS A 88 -25.09 -0.69 6.02
N ASN A 89 -23.85 -0.89 5.55
CA ASN A 89 -23.51 -1.20 4.16
C ASN A 89 -23.42 -2.71 3.89
N TYR A 90 -23.82 -3.55 4.85
CA TYR A 90 -23.88 -5.00 4.67
C TYR A 90 -24.80 -5.37 3.51
N ARG A 91 -24.33 -6.30 2.68
CA ARG A 91 -25.09 -6.94 1.59
C ARG A 91 -25.14 -8.44 1.84
N PRO A 92 -26.29 -9.14 1.67
CA PRO A 92 -26.34 -10.60 1.80
C PRO A 92 -25.52 -11.30 0.70
N VAL A 93 -25.07 -12.53 0.96
CA VAL A 93 -24.47 -13.41 -0.07
C VAL A 93 -25.45 -13.57 -1.24
N GLY A 94 -24.94 -13.53 -2.47
CA GLY A 94 -25.73 -13.47 -3.71
C GLY A 94 -26.03 -12.06 -4.21
N SER A 95 -25.83 -11.02 -3.39
CA SER A 95 -26.02 -9.64 -3.86
C SER A 95 -25.06 -9.27 -4.98
N GLU A 96 -25.55 -8.50 -5.95
CA GLU A 96 -24.74 -7.90 -7.00
C GLU A 96 -24.37 -6.45 -6.67
N ARG A 97 -23.21 -6.01 -7.13
CA ARG A 97 -22.81 -4.60 -7.11
C ARG A 97 -21.99 -4.27 -8.35
N VAL A 98 -22.00 -3.00 -8.72
CA VAL A 98 -21.06 -2.44 -9.70
C VAL A 98 -19.87 -1.89 -8.94
N ASN A 99 -18.65 -2.28 -9.31
CA ASN A 99 -17.43 -1.77 -8.68
C ASN A 99 -16.90 -0.51 -9.38
N GLY A 100 -15.83 0.09 -8.85
CA GLY A 100 -15.25 1.32 -9.42
C GLY A 100 -14.71 1.16 -10.85
N ASP A 101 -14.47 -0.08 -11.28
CA ASP A 101 -14.03 -0.44 -12.63
C ASP A 101 -15.22 -0.85 -13.53
N ASP A 102 -16.47 -0.53 -13.17
CA ASP A 102 -17.68 -0.88 -13.93
C ASP A 102 -17.91 -2.39 -14.16
N TYR A 103 -17.25 -3.26 -13.40
CA TYR A 103 -17.56 -4.69 -13.39
C TYR A 103 -18.68 -4.99 -12.40
N VAL A 104 -19.52 -5.96 -12.75
CA VAL A 104 -20.50 -6.53 -11.81
C VAL A 104 -19.81 -7.59 -10.96
N ASP A 105 -19.83 -7.41 -9.65
CA ASP A 105 -19.38 -8.38 -8.65
C ASP A 105 -20.57 -8.99 -7.93
N VAL A 106 -20.48 -10.30 -7.65
CA VAL A 106 -21.44 -11.05 -6.85
C VAL A 106 -20.78 -11.37 -5.51
N LYS A 107 -21.50 -11.17 -4.40
CA LYS A 107 -21.02 -11.56 -3.08
C LYS A 107 -21.10 -13.08 -2.94
N VAL A 108 -19.96 -13.75 -2.82
CA VAL A 108 -19.89 -15.22 -2.74
C VAL A 108 -19.85 -15.76 -1.32
N ALA A 109 -19.42 -14.94 -0.35
CA ALA A 109 -19.39 -15.33 1.06
C ALA A 109 -19.23 -14.12 2.00
N ASP A 110 -19.57 -14.31 3.28
CA ASP A 110 -19.36 -13.33 4.34
C ASP A 110 -17.91 -13.31 4.85
N PRO A 111 -17.43 -12.19 5.43
CA PRO A 111 -18.13 -10.90 5.52
C PRO A 111 -18.07 -10.06 4.24
N ASN A 112 -17.02 -10.17 3.43
CA ASN A 112 -16.79 -9.33 2.23
C ASN A 112 -16.04 -10.10 1.12
N LYS A 113 -16.44 -11.33 0.83
CA LYS A 113 -15.88 -12.09 -0.31
C LYS A 113 -16.75 -11.82 -1.54
N TRP A 114 -16.19 -11.09 -2.49
CA TRP A 114 -16.83 -10.72 -3.75
C TRP A 114 -16.05 -11.33 -4.92
N LYS A 115 -16.75 -11.78 -5.95
CA LYS A 115 -16.16 -12.32 -7.17
C LYS A 115 -16.88 -11.75 -8.39
N SER A 116 -16.14 -11.41 -9.43
CA SER A 116 -16.74 -10.81 -10.62
C SER A 116 -17.66 -11.80 -11.34
N LYS A 117 -18.85 -11.32 -11.72
CA LYS A 117 -19.95 -12.11 -12.29
C LYS A 117 -19.54 -12.87 -13.55
N HIS A 118 -18.78 -12.23 -14.44
CA HIS A 118 -18.27 -12.87 -15.66
C HIS A 118 -17.35 -14.07 -15.37
N ILE A 119 -16.55 -14.02 -14.30
CA ILE A 119 -15.71 -15.16 -13.91
C ILE A 119 -16.58 -16.31 -13.40
N LEU A 120 -17.59 -16.01 -12.56
CA LEU A 120 -18.51 -17.02 -12.04
C LEU A 120 -19.26 -17.75 -13.16
N ILE A 121 -19.78 -17.00 -14.14
CA ILE A 121 -20.48 -17.57 -15.29
C ILE A 121 -19.52 -18.42 -16.12
N TRP A 122 -18.32 -17.93 -16.40
CA TRP A 122 -17.34 -18.71 -17.15
C TRP A 122 -16.95 -20.00 -16.42
N GLU A 123 -16.74 -19.95 -15.10
CA GLU A 123 -16.37 -21.12 -14.29
C GLU A 123 -17.48 -22.15 -14.17
N GLN A 124 -18.75 -21.72 -14.13
CA GLN A 124 -19.90 -22.62 -14.12
C GLN A 124 -19.92 -23.56 -15.34
N HIS A 125 -19.43 -23.09 -16.48
CA HIS A 125 -19.40 -23.85 -17.73
C HIS A 125 -18.05 -24.53 -18.03
N ASN A 126 -16.93 -23.92 -17.65
CA ASN A 126 -15.58 -24.38 -18.06
C ASN A 126 -14.74 -24.94 -16.89
N GLY A 127 -15.23 -24.84 -15.66
CA GLY A 127 -14.46 -25.15 -14.46
C GLY A 127 -13.57 -24.00 -13.98
N ALA A 128 -12.70 -24.26 -13.01
CA ALA A 128 -11.89 -23.21 -12.39
C ALA A 128 -10.93 -22.52 -13.38
N VAL A 129 -10.83 -21.18 -13.32
CA VAL A 129 -9.87 -20.41 -14.14
C VAL A 129 -8.44 -20.87 -13.82
N PRO A 130 -7.68 -21.37 -14.81
CA PRO A 130 -6.32 -21.84 -14.57
C PRO A 130 -5.39 -20.73 -14.08
N LYS A 131 -4.39 -21.07 -13.27
CA LYS A 131 -3.41 -20.11 -12.76
C LYS A 131 -2.74 -19.34 -13.93
N GLY A 132 -2.68 -18.02 -13.82
CA GLY A 132 -2.09 -17.16 -14.85
C GLY A 132 -3.01 -16.86 -16.04
N HIS A 133 -4.27 -17.30 -15.99
CA HIS A 133 -5.31 -16.94 -16.94
C HIS A 133 -6.32 -15.97 -16.32
N ILE A 134 -7.05 -15.27 -17.17
CA ILE A 134 -8.10 -14.32 -16.82
C ILE A 134 -9.22 -14.44 -17.86
N VAL A 135 -10.44 -14.08 -17.46
CA VAL A 135 -11.58 -14.00 -18.38
C VAL A 135 -11.77 -12.55 -18.76
N ILE A 136 -11.91 -12.27 -20.06
CA ILE A 136 -12.19 -10.94 -20.60
C ILE A 136 -13.51 -10.92 -21.36
N PHE A 137 -14.10 -9.73 -21.52
CA PHE A 137 -15.22 -9.49 -22.41
C PHE A 137 -14.70 -9.27 -23.83
N GLY A 138 -15.09 -10.15 -24.76
CA GLY A 138 -14.63 -10.16 -26.14
C GLY A 138 -15.07 -8.93 -26.94
N ASP A 139 -16.23 -8.37 -26.62
CA ASP A 139 -16.79 -7.14 -27.20
C ASP A 139 -16.42 -5.86 -26.44
N GLY A 140 -15.69 -5.98 -25.31
CA GLY A 140 -15.38 -4.87 -24.42
C GLY A 140 -16.56 -4.35 -23.59
N ASN A 141 -17.77 -4.89 -23.74
CA ASN A 141 -18.94 -4.54 -22.95
C ASN A 141 -18.96 -5.34 -21.64
N ARG A 142 -18.67 -4.66 -20.52
CA ARG A 142 -18.60 -5.25 -19.18
C ARG A 142 -19.95 -5.73 -18.62
N ARG A 143 -21.03 -5.57 -19.38
CA ARG A 143 -22.40 -6.00 -19.06
C ARG A 143 -22.91 -7.14 -19.95
N ASN A 144 -22.15 -7.55 -20.96
CA ASN A 144 -22.52 -8.67 -21.82
C ASN A 144 -21.96 -9.99 -21.26
N PHE A 145 -22.79 -10.69 -20.48
CA PHE A 145 -22.44 -11.93 -19.79
C PHE A 145 -22.69 -13.21 -20.60
N GLU A 146 -23.00 -13.08 -21.90
CA GLU A 146 -23.13 -14.24 -22.79
C GLU A 146 -21.85 -15.07 -22.79
N LEU A 147 -21.97 -16.39 -22.65
CA LEU A 147 -20.80 -17.28 -22.56
C LEU A 147 -19.90 -17.15 -23.80
N SER A 148 -20.50 -16.94 -24.97
CA SER A 148 -19.81 -16.69 -26.24
C SER A 148 -19.05 -15.35 -26.26
N ASN A 149 -19.30 -14.43 -25.34
CA ASN A 149 -18.55 -13.19 -25.21
C ASN A 149 -17.41 -13.30 -24.17
N LEU A 150 -17.43 -14.33 -23.32
CA LEU A 150 -16.44 -14.52 -22.26
C LEU A 150 -15.26 -15.35 -22.77
N ILE A 151 -14.10 -14.70 -22.88
CA ILE A 151 -12.92 -15.31 -23.48
C ILE A 151 -11.83 -15.49 -22.43
N LEU A 152 -11.34 -16.73 -22.26
CA LEU A 152 -10.20 -17.03 -21.42
C LEU A 152 -8.90 -16.66 -22.14
N VAL A 153 -8.07 -15.82 -21.52
CA VAL A 153 -6.75 -15.45 -22.04
C VAL A 153 -5.69 -15.60 -20.98
N SER A 154 -4.47 -15.97 -21.37
CA SER A 154 -3.32 -15.91 -20.48
C SER A 154 -2.92 -14.45 -20.23
N ARG A 155 -2.34 -14.15 -19.06
CA ARG A 155 -1.80 -12.80 -18.76
C ARG A 155 -0.75 -12.34 -19.77
N GLN A 156 -0.01 -13.27 -20.38
CA GLN A 156 0.99 -12.97 -21.40
C GLN A 156 0.35 -12.57 -22.73
N GLN A 157 -0.70 -13.28 -23.16
CA GLN A 157 -1.48 -12.90 -24.34
C GLN A 157 -2.12 -11.53 -24.12
N LEU A 158 -2.77 -11.30 -22.97
CA LEU A 158 -3.40 -10.01 -22.67
C LEU A 158 -2.40 -8.85 -22.77
N ALA A 159 -1.19 -9.01 -22.22
CA ALA A 159 -0.16 -7.97 -22.30
C ALA A 159 0.20 -7.60 -23.75
N VAL A 160 0.31 -8.59 -24.64
CA VAL A 160 0.58 -8.36 -26.06
C VAL A 160 -0.64 -7.77 -26.77
N MET A 161 -1.84 -8.21 -26.43
CA MET A 161 -3.07 -7.67 -27.01
C MET A 161 -3.25 -6.20 -26.65
N ASN A 162 -3.07 -5.82 -25.38
CA ASN A 162 -3.15 -4.43 -24.93
C ASN A 162 -2.09 -3.55 -25.61
N LYS A 163 -0.85 -4.05 -25.72
CA LYS A 163 0.24 -3.31 -26.36
C LYS A 163 -0.02 -3.00 -27.83
N ASN A 164 -0.69 -3.89 -28.55
CA ASN A 164 -0.92 -3.78 -29.99
C ASN A 164 -2.36 -3.41 -30.35
N GLY A 165 -3.22 -3.09 -29.37
CA GLY A 165 -4.63 -2.72 -29.62
C GLY A 165 -5.46 -3.85 -30.24
N LEU A 166 -5.22 -5.11 -29.86
CA LEU A 166 -5.88 -6.28 -30.45
C LEU A 166 -7.22 -6.65 -29.80
N ILE A 167 -7.63 -5.94 -28.74
CA ILE A 167 -8.97 -6.08 -28.16
C ILE A 167 -9.90 -5.14 -28.91
N GLN A 168 -10.93 -5.70 -29.53
CA GLN A 168 -11.87 -4.99 -30.39
C GLN A 168 -13.28 -5.03 -29.80
N LYS A 169 -14.21 -4.25 -30.36
CA LYS A 169 -15.62 -4.22 -29.92
C LYS A 169 -16.45 -5.41 -30.44
N ASN A 170 -15.79 -6.52 -30.78
CA ASN A 170 -16.42 -7.71 -31.34
C ASN A 170 -15.66 -8.94 -30.86
N ALA A 171 -16.38 -9.92 -30.32
CA ALA A 171 -15.78 -11.12 -29.73
C ALA A 171 -14.93 -11.92 -30.72
N GLU A 172 -15.37 -12.08 -31.97
CA GLU A 172 -14.62 -12.83 -33.01
C GLU A 172 -13.32 -12.11 -33.39
N LEU A 173 -13.36 -10.78 -33.52
CA LEU A 173 -12.15 -9.99 -33.77
C LEU A 173 -11.17 -10.10 -32.60
N THR A 174 -11.67 -10.07 -31.36
CA THR A 174 -10.82 -10.24 -30.18
C THR A 174 -10.24 -11.66 -30.09
N ARG A 175 -10.99 -12.70 -30.48
CA ARG A 175 -10.46 -14.07 -30.62
C ARG A 175 -9.33 -14.13 -31.65
N THR A 176 -9.51 -13.48 -32.79
CA THR A 176 -8.47 -13.37 -33.82
C THR A 176 -7.24 -12.62 -33.27
N GLY A 177 -7.47 -11.58 -32.47
CA GLY A 177 -6.43 -10.85 -31.73
C GLY A 177 -5.60 -11.73 -30.80
N ILE A 178 -6.18 -12.78 -30.20
CA ILE A 178 -5.45 -13.75 -29.37
C ILE A 178 -4.46 -14.54 -30.24
N ILE A 179 -4.91 -15.01 -31.41
CA ILE A 179 -4.06 -15.73 -32.36
C ILE A 179 -2.89 -14.84 -32.82
N ILE A 180 -3.17 -13.58 -33.16
CA ILE A 180 -2.14 -12.60 -33.52
C ILE A 180 -1.16 -12.38 -32.35
N ALA A 181 -1.65 -12.32 -31.10
CA ALA A 181 -0.80 -12.18 -29.93
C ALA A 181 0.15 -13.37 -29.76
N ASP A 182 -0.30 -14.60 -30.03
CA ASP A 182 0.55 -15.78 -30.00
C ASP A 182 1.59 -15.81 -31.12
N ILE A 183 1.24 -15.32 -32.31
CA ILE A 183 2.18 -15.11 -33.41
C ILE A 183 3.28 -14.12 -32.98
N TYR A 184 2.92 -12.97 -32.42
CA TYR A 184 3.90 -11.99 -31.93
C TYR A 184 4.80 -12.55 -30.83
N ARG A 185 4.25 -13.32 -29.89
CA ARG A 185 5.03 -14.00 -28.85
C ARG A 185 6.02 -14.99 -29.46
N SER A 186 5.57 -15.77 -30.44
CA SER A 186 6.39 -16.76 -31.15
C SER A 186 7.55 -16.09 -31.89
N ILE A 187 7.28 -15.01 -32.64
CA ILE A 187 8.30 -14.19 -33.31
C ILE A 187 9.31 -13.62 -32.30
N GLY A 188 8.84 -13.07 -31.18
CA GLY A 188 9.69 -12.53 -30.12
C GLY A 188 10.61 -13.59 -29.50
N SER A 189 10.08 -14.80 -29.25
CA SER A 189 10.86 -15.93 -28.74
C SER A 189 11.96 -16.37 -29.71
N ALA A 190 11.68 -16.38 -31.02
CA ALA A 190 12.62 -16.77 -32.06
C ALA A 190 13.76 -15.74 -32.18
N ARG A 191 13.45 -14.44 -32.12
CA ARG A 191 14.46 -13.37 -32.10
C ARG A 191 15.41 -13.50 -30.91
N LYS A 192 14.88 -13.73 -29.70
CA LYS A 192 15.69 -13.94 -28.50
C LYS A 192 16.62 -15.16 -28.61
N ARG A 193 16.15 -16.26 -29.22
CA ARG A 193 16.97 -17.46 -29.48
C ARG A 193 18.17 -17.13 -30.39
N LYS A 194 17.95 -16.41 -31.50
CA LYS A 194 19.03 -15.97 -32.41
C LYS A 194 20.08 -15.08 -31.73
N THR A 195 19.66 -14.13 -30.91
CA THR A 195 20.59 -13.24 -30.19
C THR A 195 21.44 -14.01 -29.16
N LYS A 196 20.87 -15.02 -28.48
CA LYS A 196 21.62 -15.87 -27.54
C LYS A 196 22.65 -16.76 -28.24
N SER A 197 22.30 -17.36 -29.39
CA SER A 197 23.26 -18.16 -30.16
C SER A 197 24.42 -17.33 -30.73
N GLY A 198 24.18 -16.07 -31.08
CA GLY A 198 25.23 -15.15 -31.54
C GLY A 198 26.24 -14.78 -30.44
N LYS A 199 25.75 -14.38 -29.26
CA LYS A 199 26.62 -14.01 -28.11
C LYS A 199 27.44 -15.17 -27.52
N GLY A 200 27.03 -16.42 -27.74
CA GLY A 200 27.79 -17.61 -27.35
C GLY A 200 28.94 -17.95 -28.31
N ARG A 201 28.88 -17.45 -29.55
CA ARG A 201 29.91 -17.66 -30.58
C ARG A 201 31.06 -16.64 -30.49
N GLU A 202 30.80 -15.44 -29.99
CA GLU A 202 31.81 -14.38 -29.77
C GLU A 202 32.65 -14.56 -28.48
N LYS A 203 32.30 -15.53 -27.62
CA LYS A 203 33.00 -15.81 -26.34
C LYS A 203 33.86 -17.07 -26.38
N ARG A 204 34.13 -17.61 -27.57
CA ARG A 204 35.05 -18.73 -27.82
C ARG A 204 36.10 -18.28 -28.81
#